data_AF-A0A8S3UCT1-F1
#
_entry.id   AF-A0A8S3UCT1-F1
#
_cell.length_a   1.000
_cell.length_b   1.000
_cell.length_c   1.000
_cell.angle_alpha   90.00
_cell.angle_beta   90.00
_cell.angle_gamma   90.00
#
_symmetry.space_group_name_H-M   'P 1'
#
loop_
_entity.id
_entity.type
_entity.pdbx_description
1 polymer ?
#
loop_
_entity_poly.entity_id
_entity_poly.type
_entity_poly.pdbx_seq_one_letter_code
_entity_poly.pdbx_strand_id
1 'polypeptide(L)'
;MFLEDYGNPEEAKEIFLADKKLNEITELLHCIYATQKPISEENVSYLLELSEEYEIERIKKRCEEFLLNQERSIQSLYLAQKHGLKNLFKVCFEFAKTRTVEELESSPEYKLLDKDVVIKIYSEKVNMMRNYANDLRQSESRLEITCDKLKVEKKI
;
A
#
# COMPACT_ATOMS: atom_id res chain seq x y z
N MET A 1 36.19 2.98 -12.22
CA MET A 1 35.98 1.53 -12.23
C MET A 1 35.29 0.95 -13.46
N PHE A 2 34.64 1.72 -14.33
CA PHE A 2 34.07 1.07 -15.51
C PHE A 2 35.16 0.59 -16.49
N LEU A 3 36.23 1.38 -16.62
CA LEU A 3 37.05 1.49 -17.81
C LEU A 3 38.37 2.30 -17.52
N GLU A 4 39.12 2.12 -16.40
CA GLU A 4 40.35 2.89 -15.95
C GLU A 4 41.69 2.80 -16.77
N ASP A 5 42.42 1.66 -16.80
CA ASP A 5 43.60 1.36 -17.66
C ASP A 5 43.39 0.15 -18.62
N TYR A 6 43.89 0.14 -19.86
CA TYR A 6 43.27 -0.66 -20.95
C TYR A 6 43.33 -0.07 -22.39
N GLY A 7 43.62 1.19 -22.70
CA GLY A 7 44.01 2.36 -21.91
C GLY A 7 43.21 3.62 -22.26
N ASN A 8 42.01 3.83 -21.71
CA ASN A 8 40.94 2.90 -21.33
C ASN A 8 39.62 3.71 -21.38
N PRO A 9 38.43 3.11 -21.59
CA PRO A 9 37.27 3.93 -21.98
C PRO A 9 36.59 4.82 -20.89
N GLU A 10 37.12 5.04 -19.67
CA GLU A 10 36.48 5.88 -18.60
C GLU A 10 36.64 7.38 -18.85
N GLU A 11 37.75 7.79 -19.44
CA GLU A 11 38.12 9.20 -19.58
C GLU A 11 37.52 9.86 -20.84
N ALA A 12 36.94 9.06 -21.74
CA ALA A 12 36.30 9.52 -22.96
C ALA A 12 34.93 10.17 -22.70
N LYS A 13 34.92 11.46 -22.38
CA LYS A 13 33.69 12.24 -22.06
C LYS A 13 32.64 12.27 -23.16
N GLU A 14 33.05 12.25 -24.42
CA GLU A 14 32.16 12.27 -25.57
C GLU A 14 32.62 11.21 -26.57
N ILE A 15 31.69 10.36 -27.01
CA ILE A 15 31.95 9.27 -27.95
C ILE A 15 31.33 9.67 -29.29
N PHE A 16 32.17 9.97 -30.27
CA PHE A 16 31.70 10.42 -31.59
C PHE A 16 31.19 9.23 -32.43
N LEU A 17 29.87 9.16 -32.63
CA LEU A 17 29.20 8.11 -33.39
C LEU A 17 28.90 8.58 -34.81
N ALA A 18 29.86 8.38 -35.72
CA ALA A 18 29.66 8.66 -37.14
C ALA A 18 28.55 7.77 -37.76
N ASP A 19 27.87 8.32 -38.77
CA ASP A 19 26.82 7.64 -39.56
C ASP A 19 25.64 7.10 -38.72
N LYS A 20 25.21 7.80 -37.67
CA LYS A 20 24.01 7.47 -36.86
C LYS A 20 23.04 8.63 -36.81
N LYS A 21 21.72 8.35 -36.87
CA LYS A 21 20.70 9.40 -36.69
C LYS A 21 20.38 9.58 -35.20
N LEU A 22 20.12 10.82 -34.81
CA LEU A 22 19.82 11.17 -33.41
C LEU A 22 18.66 10.34 -32.83
N ASN A 23 17.52 10.23 -33.55
CA ASN A 23 16.36 9.46 -33.07
C ASN A 23 16.65 7.97 -32.84
N GLU A 24 17.58 7.36 -33.60
CA GLU A 24 17.94 5.94 -33.48
C GLU A 24 18.76 5.68 -32.21
N ILE A 25 19.54 6.67 -31.74
CA ILE A 25 20.28 6.63 -30.47
C ILE A 25 19.39 7.06 -29.28
N THR A 26 18.41 7.94 -29.50
CA THR A 26 17.41 8.31 -28.47
C THR A 26 16.51 7.13 -28.10
N GLU A 27 16.11 6.29 -29.06
CA GLU A 27 15.48 4.98 -28.79
C GLU A 27 16.39 4.07 -27.94
N LEU A 28 17.67 3.98 -28.33
CA LEU A 28 18.67 3.15 -27.65
C LEU A 28 18.90 3.56 -26.17
N LEU A 29 18.92 4.85 -25.86
CA LEU A 29 19.14 5.32 -24.48
C LEU A 29 17.89 5.22 -23.60
N HIS A 30 16.67 5.33 -24.17
CA HIS A 30 15.46 4.99 -23.44
C HIS A 30 15.44 3.49 -23.06
N CYS A 31 16.00 2.61 -23.90
CA CYS A 31 16.20 1.20 -23.53
C CYS A 31 17.18 1.01 -22.36
N ILE A 32 18.25 1.80 -22.26
CA ILE A 32 19.33 1.58 -21.28
C ILE A 32 18.97 2.09 -19.87
N TYR A 33 18.34 3.27 -19.74
CA TYR A 33 18.03 3.85 -18.42
C TYR A 33 16.58 4.34 -18.22
N ALA A 34 15.69 4.16 -19.20
CA ALA A 34 14.28 4.54 -19.09
C ALA A 34 13.29 3.39 -19.37
N THR A 35 13.68 2.14 -19.11
CA THR A 35 12.74 1.02 -18.90
C THR A 35 12.75 0.65 -17.42
N GLN A 36 12.02 1.35 -16.55
CA GLN A 36 10.55 1.36 -16.51
C GLN A 36 9.90 -0.02 -16.73
N LYS A 37 10.61 -1.14 -16.47
CA LYS A 37 9.98 -2.46 -16.41
C LYS A 37 8.77 -2.34 -15.46
N PRO A 38 7.54 -2.68 -15.92
CA PRO A 38 6.35 -2.51 -15.11
C PRO A 38 6.43 -3.46 -13.92
N ILE A 39 5.95 -2.99 -12.78
CA ILE A 39 5.79 -3.85 -11.61
C ILE A 39 4.55 -4.71 -11.86
N SER A 40 4.62 -5.96 -11.44
CA SER A 40 3.56 -6.98 -11.55
C SER A 40 3.55 -7.81 -10.26
N GLU A 41 2.46 -8.54 -10.02
CA GLU A 41 2.32 -9.41 -8.84
C GLU A 41 3.48 -10.42 -8.69
N GLU A 42 3.95 -10.98 -9.80
CA GLU A 42 5.08 -11.91 -9.83
C GLU A 42 6.41 -11.24 -9.43
N ASN A 43 6.61 -9.97 -9.80
CA ASN A 43 7.87 -9.29 -9.58
C ASN A 43 7.93 -8.45 -8.30
N VAL A 44 6.78 -8.02 -7.78
CA VAL A 44 6.73 -7.13 -6.61
C VAL A 44 7.33 -7.78 -5.36
N SER A 45 7.20 -9.11 -5.19
CA SER A 45 7.74 -9.83 -4.03
C SER A 45 9.28 -9.78 -3.99
N TYR A 46 9.96 -10.20 -5.06
CA TYR A 46 11.42 -10.20 -5.08
C TYR A 46 12.00 -8.79 -5.27
N LEU A 47 11.28 -7.88 -5.96
CA LEU A 47 11.69 -6.48 -6.04
C LEU A 47 11.61 -5.78 -4.69
N LEU A 48 10.63 -6.11 -3.83
CA LEU A 48 10.57 -5.60 -2.46
C LEU A 48 11.75 -6.12 -1.63
N GLU A 49 12.02 -7.43 -1.65
CA GLU A 49 13.15 -8.04 -0.95
C GLU A 49 14.49 -7.42 -1.37
N LEU A 50 14.77 -7.34 -2.67
CA LEU A 50 15.98 -6.70 -3.20
C LEU A 50 16.02 -5.18 -2.91
N SER A 51 14.89 -4.47 -2.95
CA SER A 51 14.85 -3.04 -2.60
C SER A 51 15.13 -2.77 -1.12
N GLU A 52 14.92 -3.77 -0.26
CA GLU A 52 15.19 -3.71 1.17
C GLU A 52 16.63 -4.14 1.48
N GLU A 53 17.14 -5.20 0.85
CA GLU A 53 18.53 -5.66 0.96
C GLU A 53 19.54 -4.63 0.44
N TYR A 54 19.24 -3.97 -0.68
CA TYR A 54 20.14 -2.99 -1.32
C TYR A 54 19.71 -1.52 -1.06
N GLU A 55 18.79 -1.29 -0.12
CA GLU A 55 18.26 0.04 0.27
C GLU A 55 17.75 0.92 -0.92
N ILE A 56 17.29 0.30 -2.02
CA ILE A 56 16.87 0.98 -3.24
C ILE A 56 15.45 1.55 -3.10
N GLU A 57 15.34 2.66 -2.37
CA GLU A 57 14.07 3.31 -2.03
C GLU A 57 13.19 3.63 -3.26
N ARG A 58 13.79 3.92 -4.42
CA ARG A 58 13.06 4.16 -5.68
C ARG A 58 12.28 2.93 -6.17
N ILE A 59 12.80 1.73 -5.96
CA ILE A 59 12.09 0.48 -6.29
C ILE A 59 11.02 0.24 -5.24
N LYS A 60 11.34 0.38 -3.95
CA LYS A 60 10.40 0.20 -2.82
C LYS A 60 9.16 1.09 -2.96
N LYS A 61 9.34 2.38 -3.33
CA LYS A 61 8.23 3.32 -3.61
C LYS A 61 7.37 2.90 -4.79
N ARG A 62 7.97 2.51 -5.93
CA ARG A 62 7.20 2.01 -7.09
C ARG A 62 6.43 0.73 -6.76
N CYS A 63 6.99 -0.17 -5.92
CA CYS A 63 6.30 -1.35 -5.42
C CYS A 63 5.10 -0.98 -4.54
N GLU A 64 5.26 0.00 -3.64
CA GLU A 64 4.17 0.52 -2.80
C GLU A 64 3.04 1.15 -3.66
N GLU A 65 3.40 1.97 -4.66
CA GLU A 65 2.45 2.57 -5.61
C GLU A 65 1.69 1.52 -6.44
N PHE A 66 2.39 0.48 -6.93
CA PHE A 66 1.75 -0.62 -7.65
C PHE A 66 0.70 -1.34 -6.78
N LEU A 67 1.08 -1.73 -5.56
CA LEU A 67 0.20 -2.43 -4.62
C LEU A 67 -0.97 -1.55 -4.13
N LEU A 68 -0.80 -0.23 -4.10
CA LEU A 68 -1.87 0.72 -3.77
C LEU A 68 -2.91 0.89 -4.89
N ASN A 69 -2.51 0.70 -6.15
CA ASN A 69 -3.39 0.76 -7.32
C ASN A 69 -4.16 -0.56 -7.56
N GLN A 70 -3.68 -1.66 -6.98
CA GLN A 70 -4.31 -2.98 -7.08
C GLN A 70 -5.49 -3.13 -6.08
N GLU A 71 -6.30 -4.18 -6.26
CA GLU A 71 -7.30 -4.58 -5.28
C GLU A 71 -6.66 -4.89 -3.92
N ARG A 72 -7.30 -4.39 -2.85
CA ARG A 72 -6.78 -4.52 -1.48
C ARG A 72 -7.05 -5.93 -0.97
N SER A 73 -6.00 -6.72 -0.79
CA SER A 73 -6.07 -8.07 -0.25
C SER A 73 -5.33 -8.20 1.09
N ILE A 74 -5.55 -9.33 1.76
CA ILE A 74 -4.84 -9.67 3.01
C ILE A 74 -3.37 -10.01 2.72
N GLN A 75 -3.07 -10.53 1.52
CA GLN A 75 -1.72 -10.67 0.99
C GLN A 75 -1.00 -9.32 0.89
N SER A 76 -1.66 -8.27 0.38
CA SER A 76 -1.07 -6.92 0.35
C SER A 76 -0.83 -6.34 1.75
N LEU A 77 -1.70 -6.64 2.72
CA LEU A 77 -1.48 -6.27 4.13
C LEU A 77 -0.25 -7.01 4.72
N TYR A 78 -0.11 -8.30 4.45
CA TYR A 78 1.02 -9.11 4.88
C TYR A 78 2.35 -8.62 4.27
N LEU A 79 2.38 -8.34 2.96
CA LEU A 79 3.55 -7.75 2.30
C LEU A 79 3.91 -6.38 2.89
N ALA A 80 2.90 -5.54 3.19
CA ALA A 80 3.12 -4.24 3.81
C ALA A 80 3.69 -4.35 5.23
N GLN A 81 3.24 -5.34 6.00
CA GLN A 81 3.78 -5.65 7.33
C GLN A 81 5.24 -6.15 7.22
N LYS A 82 5.50 -7.14 6.35
CA LYS A 82 6.81 -7.78 6.16
C LYS A 82 7.90 -6.77 5.75
N HIS A 83 7.59 -5.88 4.80
CA HIS A 83 8.55 -4.93 4.21
C HIS A 83 8.44 -3.50 4.78
N GLY A 84 7.68 -3.31 5.86
CA GLY A 84 7.54 -2.01 6.53
C GLY A 84 6.93 -0.88 5.68
N LEU A 85 6.07 -1.22 4.70
CA LEU A 85 5.45 -0.26 3.77
C LEU A 85 4.33 0.52 4.47
N LYS A 86 4.67 1.68 5.04
CA LYS A 86 3.80 2.42 5.97
C LYS A 86 2.50 2.94 5.34
N ASN A 87 2.48 3.30 4.06
CA ASN A 87 1.28 3.84 3.42
C ASN A 87 0.36 2.71 2.98
N LEU A 88 0.92 1.68 2.34
CA LEU A 88 0.18 0.47 1.99
C LEU A 88 -0.40 -0.20 3.24
N PHE A 89 0.37 -0.31 4.33
CA PHE A 89 -0.11 -0.88 5.58
C PHE A 89 -1.34 -0.13 6.13
N LYS A 90 -1.30 1.20 6.20
CA LYS A 90 -2.47 2.00 6.65
C LYS A 90 -3.70 1.75 5.77
N VAL A 91 -3.51 1.77 4.46
CA VAL A 91 -4.59 1.64 3.48
C VAL A 91 -5.21 0.24 3.48
N CYS A 92 -4.40 -0.81 3.61
CA CYS A 92 -4.85 -2.19 3.77
C CYS A 92 -5.43 -2.46 5.16
N PHE A 93 -4.94 -1.79 6.21
CA PHE A 93 -5.45 -1.91 7.58
C PHE A 93 -6.87 -1.34 7.71
N GLU A 94 -7.14 -0.15 7.16
CA GLU A 94 -8.51 0.41 7.14
C GLU A 94 -9.47 -0.46 6.31
N PHE A 95 -8.98 -1.10 5.23
CA PHE A 95 -9.77 -2.10 4.50
C PHE A 95 -10.07 -3.33 5.36
N ALA A 96 -9.08 -3.96 6.00
CA ALA A 96 -9.29 -5.09 6.90
C ALA A 96 -10.22 -4.76 8.09
N LYS A 97 -10.15 -3.51 8.58
CA LYS A 97 -11.02 -2.98 9.63
C LYS A 97 -12.50 -2.93 9.22
N THR A 98 -12.83 -2.72 7.95
CA THR A 98 -14.22 -2.72 7.45
C THR A 98 -14.79 -4.11 7.09
N ARG A 99 -13.95 -5.10 6.79
CA ARG A 99 -14.35 -6.47 6.42
C ARG A 99 -14.90 -7.31 7.58
N THR A 100 -15.66 -8.37 7.31
CA THR A 100 -16.10 -9.31 8.36
C THR A 100 -14.94 -10.17 8.86
N VAL A 101 -15.09 -10.80 10.03
CA VAL A 101 -14.06 -11.71 10.55
C VAL A 101 -13.93 -12.95 9.65
N GLU A 102 -15.05 -13.45 9.12
CA GLU A 102 -15.12 -14.58 8.20
C GLU A 102 -14.38 -14.29 6.88
N GLU A 103 -14.54 -13.10 6.31
CA GLU A 103 -13.78 -12.64 5.13
C GLU A 103 -12.27 -12.59 5.44
N LEU A 104 -11.88 -12.24 6.67
CA LEU A 104 -10.48 -12.18 7.07
C LEU A 104 -9.86 -13.58 7.26
N GLU A 105 -10.56 -14.47 7.97
CA GLU A 105 -10.07 -15.83 8.28
C GLU A 105 -10.07 -16.77 7.06
N SER A 106 -10.82 -16.43 6.01
CA SER A 106 -10.88 -17.19 4.75
C SER A 106 -9.55 -17.16 3.96
N SER A 107 -8.75 -16.09 4.07
CA SER A 107 -7.46 -16.01 3.37
C SER A 107 -6.34 -16.72 4.14
N PRO A 108 -5.53 -17.59 3.51
CA PRO A 108 -4.45 -18.30 4.21
C PRO A 108 -3.37 -17.34 4.77
N GLU A 109 -3.17 -16.18 4.14
CA GLU A 109 -2.20 -15.15 4.55
C GLU A 109 -2.56 -14.52 5.90
N TYR A 110 -3.83 -14.58 6.32
CA TYR A 110 -4.25 -14.09 7.64
C TYR A 110 -3.51 -14.79 8.78
N LYS A 111 -3.16 -16.08 8.61
CA LYS A 111 -2.39 -16.87 9.57
C LYS A 111 -0.90 -16.52 9.60
N LEU A 112 -0.42 -15.75 8.62
CA LEU A 112 0.96 -15.25 8.51
C LEU A 112 1.10 -13.81 9.02
N LEU A 113 -0.01 -13.11 9.30
CA LEU A 113 0.01 -11.79 9.95
C LEU A 113 0.55 -11.89 11.38
N ASP A 114 1.13 -10.79 11.85
CA ASP A 114 1.60 -10.72 13.22
C ASP A 114 0.40 -10.66 14.18
N LYS A 115 0.51 -11.33 15.33
CA LYS A 115 -0.50 -11.35 16.39
C LYS A 115 -0.81 -9.93 16.86
N ASP A 116 0.19 -9.06 16.93
CA ASP A 116 0.00 -7.66 17.31
C ASP A 116 -0.85 -6.89 16.30
N VAL A 117 -0.68 -7.15 15.01
CA VAL A 117 -1.50 -6.55 13.94
C VAL A 117 -2.93 -7.09 14.00
N VAL A 118 -3.09 -8.39 14.19
CA VAL A 118 -4.41 -9.04 14.35
C VAL A 118 -5.17 -8.51 15.58
N ILE A 119 -4.51 -8.46 16.74
CA ILE A 119 -5.06 -7.87 17.97
C ILE A 119 -5.46 -6.42 17.75
N LYS A 120 -4.65 -5.64 17.03
CA LYS A 120 -4.95 -4.25 16.69
C LYS A 120 -6.21 -4.13 15.82
N ILE A 121 -6.35 -4.95 14.78
CA ILE A 121 -7.58 -4.99 13.94
C ILE A 121 -8.81 -5.29 14.80
N TYR A 122 -8.74 -6.31 15.68
CA TYR A 122 -9.87 -6.64 16.57
C TYR A 122 -10.19 -5.53 17.57
N SER A 123 -9.17 -4.90 18.18
CA SER A 123 -9.36 -3.80 19.12
C SER A 123 -10.08 -2.60 18.47
N GLU A 124 -9.73 -2.28 17.22
CA GLU A 124 -10.38 -1.23 16.44
C GLU A 124 -11.82 -1.58 16.07
N LYS A 125 -12.11 -2.84 15.70
CA LYS A 125 -13.49 -3.29 15.48
C LYS A 125 -14.35 -3.20 16.76
N VAL A 126 -13.80 -3.61 17.91
CA VAL A 126 -14.48 -3.49 19.21
C VAL A 126 -14.72 -2.03 19.59
N ASN A 127 -13.76 -1.14 19.33
CA ASN A 127 -13.94 0.30 19.55
C ASN A 127 -15.02 0.90 18.63
N MET A 128 -15.06 0.54 17.34
CA MET A 128 -16.14 0.96 16.44
C MET A 128 -17.51 0.48 16.90
N MET A 129 -17.65 -0.79 17.29
CA MET A 129 -18.93 -1.31 17.83
C MET A 129 -19.35 -0.59 19.11
N ARG A 130 -18.40 -0.30 20.01
CA ARG A 130 -18.66 0.46 21.24
C ARG A 130 -19.13 1.89 20.93
N ASN A 131 -18.49 2.57 19.97
CA ASN A 131 -18.87 3.91 19.56
C ASN A 131 -20.27 3.92 18.94
N TYR A 132 -20.54 3.02 17.98
CA TYR A 132 -21.86 2.89 17.36
C TYR A 132 -22.98 2.60 18.38
N ALA A 133 -22.73 1.72 19.36
CA ALA A 133 -23.69 1.45 20.43
C ALA A 133 -23.94 2.66 21.34
N ASN A 134 -22.92 3.51 21.58
CA ASN A 134 -23.07 4.75 22.33
C ASN A 134 -23.86 5.80 21.53
N ASP A 135 -23.58 5.93 20.23
CA ASP A 135 -24.29 6.85 19.33
C ASP A 135 -25.77 6.47 19.19
N LEU A 136 -26.06 5.17 19.07
CA LEU A 136 -27.42 4.64 19.04
C LEU A 136 -28.18 5.00 20.33
N ARG A 137 -27.60 4.72 21.51
CA ARG A 137 -28.19 5.09 22.82
C ARG A 137 -28.44 6.59 22.97
N GLN A 138 -27.54 7.44 22.46
CA GLN A 138 -27.75 8.88 22.43
C GLN A 138 -28.92 9.27 21.51
N SER A 139 -29.08 8.59 20.37
CA SER A 139 -30.19 8.83 19.45
C SER A 139 -31.54 8.41 20.05
N GLU A 140 -31.60 7.26 20.74
CA GLU A 140 -32.79 6.77 21.45
C GLU A 140 -33.23 7.77 22.52
N SER A 141 -32.32 8.20 23.41
CA SER A 141 -32.63 9.18 24.45
C SER A 141 -33.11 10.53 23.89
N ARG A 142 -32.55 11.00 22.77
CA ARG A 142 -33.04 12.21 22.07
C ARG A 142 -34.45 12.03 21.50
N LEU A 143 -34.76 10.83 20.97
CA LEU A 143 -36.08 10.50 20.45
C LEU A 143 -37.11 10.43 21.58
N GLU A 144 -36.80 9.80 22.72
CA GLU A 144 -37.68 9.78 23.90
C GLU A 144 -38.05 11.18 24.37
N ILE A 145 -37.04 12.05 24.58
CA ILE A 145 -37.23 13.46 24.98
C ILE A 145 -38.11 14.21 23.97
N THR A 146 -37.97 13.91 22.67
CA THR A 146 -38.75 14.56 21.60
C THR A 146 -40.18 14.06 21.59
N CYS A 147 -40.40 12.75 21.75
CA CYS A 147 -41.72 12.15 21.84
C CYS A 147 -42.50 12.67 23.06
N ASP A 148 -41.85 12.87 24.21
CA ASP A 148 -42.52 13.38 25.41
C ASP A 148 -42.92 14.86 25.28
N LYS A 149 -42.09 15.69 24.63
CA LYS A 149 -42.48 17.07 24.27
C LYS A 149 -43.73 17.09 23.38
N LEU A 150 -43.75 16.29 22.32
CA LEU A 150 -44.89 16.20 21.41
C LEU A 150 -46.18 15.68 22.09
N LYS A 151 -46.07 14.78 23.07
CA LYS A 151 -47.22 14.33 23.89
C LYS A 151 -47.80 15.45 24.77
N VAL A 152 -46.97 16.37 25.25
CA VAL A 152 -47.40 17.52 26.05
C VAL A 152 -48.07 18.56 25.17
N GLU A 153 -47.48 18.91 24.02
CA GLU A 153 -48.06 19.86 23.07
C GLU A 153 -49.42 19.39 22.53
N LYS A 154 -49.60 18.08 22.30
CA LYS A 154 -50.84 17.48 21.78
C LYS A 154 -51.94 17.27 22.84
N LYS A 155 -51.73 17.75 24.08
CA LYS A 155 -52.70 17.72 25.19
C LYS A 155 -53.28 19.10 25.54
N ILE A 156 -52.92 20.12 24.77
CA ILE A 156 -53.41 21.51 24.84
C ILE A 156 -54.36 21.74 23.65
#